data_AF-C9REE4-F1
#
_entry.id   AF-C9REE4-F1
#
_cell.length_a   1.000
_cell.length_b   1.000
_cell.length_c   1.000
_cell.angle_alpha   90.00
_cell.angle_beta   90.00
_cell.angle_gamma   90.00
#
_symmetry.space_group_name_H-M   'P 1'
#
loop_
_entity.id
_entity.type
_entity.pdbx_description
1 polymer ?
#
loop_
_entity_poly.entity_id
_entity_poly.type
_entity_poly.pdbx_seq_one_letter_code
_entity_poly.pdbx_strand_id
1 'polypeptide(L)'
;MEGLKIATKVVNEIDRKIKPLIGWEKADEIIKIGADGTPTKRIDLIAENIAINILEKFSGGILISEEIGIRTFGRNLDYIVILDPIDGTYNALKSIPIYSTSIALAEIKGKDKKVIREHLENIEWIKNFIASNYTINDLNIGVVKNLATGDLYYGVKGEGSFLEKDGEKIKIKVENKNDLKEASVGLFVYGLSNDLLEFLKERKVRRVRLFGSMALEMCYVVSGSLDAYININENSRLCDIAGAYVICKEGNAVITNKNGKPLNMKLNLMEKTSLIVSNKHLNRKLIALFGNRWAIKPTKFGIIVREDKKEAVNLSIEVCKYLDKRGIPYYVEPFLRAKVGGNPLNISEISHIIAIGGDGTILKASKLVDGETIPIIAVNMGKVGFLAEFYEDEIFKVIDQVISGNYEIEKRSKLSCKIIKNSQYNPNKTHETIKTPSALNEMVVITKNPAKILEFDVYINDTLVENVRADGIIISTPTGSTAYSLSAGGPIVEPSVDCFIISPICPFKLSSRPLVVSASNKIKLRLKLEKPALLVIDGSVEYEIGKDDCLIFEKSDDYAYFVKGKSFYDKLDRCLGLK
;
A
#
# COMPACT_ATOMS: atom_id res chain seq x y z
N MET A 1 -22.87 5.82 30.13
CA MET A 1 -24.18 5.12 30.01
C MET A 1 -25.22 5.84 29.13
N GLU A 2 -25.36 7.17 29.17
CA GLU A 2 -26.38 7.87 28.37
C GLU A 2 -26.22 7.68 26.86
N GLY A 3 -25.01 7.86 26.32
CA GLY A 3 -24.74 7.65 24.89
C GLY A 3 -25.08 6.24 24.39
N LEU A 4 -24.89 5.20 25.21
CA LEU A 4 -25.28 3.82 24.85
C LEU A 4 -26.79 3.70 24.72
N LYS A 5 -27.56 4.29 25.66
CA LYS A 5 -29.03 4.31 25.57
C LYS A 5 -29.52 5.02 24.31
N ILE A 6 -28.87 6.12 23.93
CA ILE A 6 -29.16 6.86 22.68
C ILE A 6 -28.90 5.96 21.48
N ALA A 7 -27.69 5.41 21.36
CA ALA A 7 -27.28 4.56 20.26
C ALA A 7 -28.17 3.32 20.10
N THR A 8 -28.42 2.60 21.18
CA THR A 8 -29.30 1.42 21.21
C THR A 8 -30.73 1.77 20.80
N LYS A 9 -31.26 2.93 21.22
CA LYS A 9 -32.61 3.37 20.81
C LYS A 9 -32.68 3.70 19.33
N VAL A 10 -31.65 4.34 18.76
CA VAL A 10 -31.57 4.62 17.32
C VAL A 10 -31.62 3.32 16.52
N VAL A 11 -30.71 2.37 16.78
CA VAL A 11 -30.63 1.12 15.99
C VAL A 11 -31.87 0.24 16.14
N ASN A 12 -32.51 0.23 17.31
CA ASN A 12 -33.74 -0.54 17.54
C ASN A 12 -34.95 0.03 16.78
N GLU A 13 -35.04 1.35 16.67
CA GLU A 13 -36.11 1.97 15.89
C GLU A 13 -35.88 1.85 14.38
N ILE A 14 -34.62 1.92 13.91
CA ILE A 14 -34.27 1.59 12.53
C ILE A 14 -34.72 0.17 12.23
N ASP A 15 -34.28 -0.81 13.03
CA ASP A 15 -34.66 -2.21 12.88
C ASP A 15 -36.18 -2.41 12.76
N ARG A 16 -36.94 -1.86 13.71
CA ARG A 16 -38.41 -1.97 13.71
C ARG A 16 -39.06 -1.42 12.44
N LYS A 17 -38.57 -0.31 11.91
CA LYS A 17 -39.20 0.42 10.80
C LYS A 17 -38.65 0.07 9.42
N ILE A 18 -37.43 -0.45 9.33
CA ILE A 18 -36.80 -0.88 8.08
C ILE A 18 -37.20 -2.32 7.73
N LYS A 19 -37.45 -3.19 8.71
CA LYS A 19 -37.81 -4.59 8.48
C LYS A 19 -38.96 -4.80 7.46
N PRO A 20 -40.05 -4.01 7.45
CA PRO A 20 -41.10 -4.13 6.43
C PRO A 20 -40.69 -3.68 5.02
N LEU A 21 -39.58 -2.98 4.86
CA LEU A 21 -39.08 -2.44 3.59
C LEU A 21 -38.03 -3.36 2.93
N ILE A 22 -37.57 -4.39 3.64
CA ILE A 22 -36.64 -5.40 3.13
C ILE A 22 -37.27 -6.14 1.95
N GLY A 23 -36.56 -6.17 0.82
CA GLY A 23 -37.06 -6.78 -0.42
C GLY A 23 -38.14 -5.97 -1.17
N TRP A 24 -38.50 -4.77 -0.70
CA TRP A 24 -39.46 -3.91 -1.38
C TRP A 24 -38.81 -3.23 -2.60
N GLU A 25 -39.39 -3.38 -3.80
CA GLU A 25 -38.79 -2.90 -5.06
C GLU A 25 -38.46 -1.40 -5.05
N LYS A 26 -39.37 -0.56 -4.55
CA LYS A 26 -39.14 0.89 -4.47
C LYS A 26 -38.02 1.27 -3.50
N ALA A 27 -37.64 0.38 -2.60
CA ALA A 27 -36.55 0.59 -1.65
C ALA A 27 -35.17 0.59 -2.36
N ASP A 28 -35.06 -0.04 -3.54
CA ASP A 28 -33.85 -0.13 -4.37
C ASP A 28 -33.64 1.12 -5.26
N GLU A 29 -34.64 2.01 -5.34
CA GLU A 29 -34.55 3.25 -6.15
C GLU A 29 -33.45 4.17 -5.63
N ILE A 30 -32.57 4.61 -6.54
CA ILE A 30 -31.57 5.65 -6.26
C ILE A 30 -32.29 7.00 -6.20
N ILE A 31 -32.20 7.67 -5.06
CA ILE A 31 -32.92 8.94 -4.80
C ILE A 31 -32.01 10.15 -5.00
N LYS A 32 -30.73 10.04 -4.63
CA LYS A 32 -29.73 11.12 -4.73
C LYS A 32 -28.32 10.53 -4.73
N ILE A 33 -27.33 11.39 -4.94
CA ILE A 33 -25.94 11.10 -4.57
C ILE A 33 -25.73 11.53 -3.11
N GLY A 34 -25.16 10.65 -2.30
CA GLY A 34 -24.79 10.89 -0.90
C GLY A 34 -23.64 11.87 -0.75
N ALA A 35 -23.41 12.33 0.48
CA ALA A 35 -22.32 13.25 0.80
C ALA A 35 -20.92 12.62 0.64
N ASP A 36 -20.85 11.29 0.61
CA ASP A 36 -19.65 10.52 0.31
C ASP A 36 -19.41 10.30 -1.20
N GLY A 37 -20.31 10.78 -2.05
CA GLY A 37 -20.24 10.66 -3.51
C GLY A 37 -20.82 9.37 -4.09
N THR A 38 -21.49 8.54 -3.29
CA THR A 38 -22.09 7.28 -3.74
C THR A 38 -23.61 7.39 -3.97
N PRO A 39 -24.22 6.51 -4.80
CA PRO A 39 -25.67 6.51 -4.95
C PRO A 39 -26.41 6.10 -3.67
N THR A 40 -27.24 6.98 -3.13
CA THR A 40 -28.10 6.72 -1.97
C THR A 40 -29.41 6.07 -2.41
N LYS A 41 -29.74 4.90 -1.86
CA LYS A 41 -31.03 4.24 -2.13
C LYS A 41 -32.10 4.74 -1.17
N ARG A 42 -33.37 4.53 -1.55
CA ARG A 42 -34.53 4.97 -0.75
C ARG A 42 -34.51 4.36 0.65
N ILE A 43 -34.11 3.10 0.78
CA ILE A 43 -34.05 2.42 2.08
C ILE A 43 -33.06 3.08 3.05
N ASP A 44 -31.88 3.47 2.57
CA ASP A 44 -30.85 4.12 3.38
C ASP A 44 -31.34 5.50 3.85
N LEU A 45 -31.95 6.28 2.94
CA LEU A 45 -32.53 7.57 3.28
C LEU A 45 -33.64 7.47 4.32
N ILE A 46 -34.48 6.42 4.27
CA ILE A 46 -35.52 6.20 5.28
C ILE A 46 -34.87 5.87 6.63
N ALA A 47 -33.86 4.98 6.66
CA ALA A 47 -33.13 4.61 7.87
C ALA A 47 -32.43 5.83 8.51
N GLU A 48 -31.77 6.64 7.70
CA GLU A 48 -31.11 7.87 8.15
C GLU A 48 -32.11 8.85 8.76
N ASN A 49 -33.25 9.08 8.11
CA ASN A 49 -34.30 9.96 8.63
C ASN A 49 -34.89 9.43 9.95
N ILE A 50 -35.02 8.12 10.12
CA ILE A 50 -35.44 7.52 11.39
C ILE A 50 -34.42 7.84 12.48
N ALA A 51 -33.13 7.69 12.20
CA ALA A 51 -32.06 7.99 13.13
C ALA A 51 -32.07 9.47 13.55
N ILE A 52 -32.14 10.40 12.57
CA ILE A 52 -32.16 11.84 12.81
C ILE A 52 -33.34 12.22 13.71
N ASN A 53 -34.55 11.75 13.42
CA ASN A 53 -35.75 12.02 14.22
C ASN A 53 -35.64 11.56 15.67
N ILE A 54 -34.82 10.55 15.95
CA ILE A 54 -34.57 10.05 17.30
C ILE A 54 -33.50 10.89 17.97
N LEU A 55 -32.40 11.16 17.27
CA LEU A 55 -31.29 11.99 17.76
C LEU A 55 -31.76 13.40 18.13
N GLU A 56 -32.68 13.99 17.37
CA GLU A 56 -33.28 15.30 17.68
C GLU A 56 -34.06 15.34 19.01
N LYS A 57 -34.48 14.18 19.53
CA LYS A 57 -35.17 14.07 20.83
C LYS A 57 -34.20 13.97 22.01
N PHE A 58 -32.90 13.87 21.75
CA PHE A 58 -31.86 13.76 22.76
C PHE A 58 -31.04 15.06 22.88
N SER A 59 -30.11 15.06 23.83
CA SER A 59 -29.03 16.03 23.95
C SER A 59 -28.35 16.23 22.59
N GLY A 60 -28.00 17.47 22.26
CA GLY A 60 -27.56 17.83 20.92
C GLY A 60 -26.19 17.27 20.54
N GLY A 61 -25.78 17.52 19.30
CA GLY A 61 -24.54 16.98 18.79
C GLY A 61 -24.33 17.26 17.31
N ILE A 62 -23.35 16.54 16.77
CA ILE A 62 -22.99 16.58 15.36
C ILE A 62 -23.14 15.17 14.82
N LEU A 63 -24.02 14.99 13.83
CA LEU A 63 -24.16 13.75 13.07
C LEU A 63 -23.23 13.79 11.86
N ILE A 64 -22.56 12.68 11.60
CA ILE A 64 -21.78 12.38 10.41
C ILE A 64 -22.35 11.09 9.82
N SER A 65 -22.89 11.13 8.60
CA SER A 65 -23.43 9.97 7.88
C SER A 65 -23.17 10.07 6.37
N GLU A 66 -23.29 8.94 5.67
CA GLU A 66 -22.95 8.84 4.24
C GLU A 66 -23.90 9.67 3.37
N GLU A 67 -25.18 9.79 3.74
CA GLU A 67 -26.20 10.40 2.89
C GLU A 67 -26.37 11.90 3.11
N ILE A 68 -26.36 12.39 4.35
CA ILE A 68 -26.52 13.83 4.66
C ILE A 68 -25.20 14.57 4.85
N GLY A 69 -24.10 13.84 5.08
CA GLY A 69 -22.82 14.46 5.39
C GLY A 69 -22.74 14.83 6.86
N ILE A 70 -22.63 16.14 7.14
CA ILE A 70 -22.55 16.66 8.50
C ILE A 70 -23.80 17.48 8.83
N ARG A 71 -24.42 17.18 9.97
CA ARG A 71 -25.59 17.91 10.49
C ARG A 71 -25.50 18.11 11.99
N THR A 72 -25.77 19.32 12.46
CA THR A 72 -25.98 19.58 13.89
C THR A 72 -27.41 19.23 14.30
N PHE A 73 -27.60 18.68 15.49
CA PHE A 73 -28.93 18.39 16.05
C PHE A 73 -29.00 18.78 17.53
N GLY A 74 -30.21 19.00 18.05
CA GLY A 74 -30.44 19.39 19.45
C GLY A 74 -29.75 20.70 19.87
N ARG A 75 -29.58 20.91 21.19
CA ARG A 75 -29.01 22.15 21.76
C ARG A 75 -27.69 21.96 22.53
N ASN A 76 -27.56 20.86 23.25
CA ASN A 76 -26.38 20.58 24.07
C ASN A 76 -25.40 19.73 23.27
N LEU A 77 -24.41 20.34 22.61
CA LEU A 77 -23.35 19.66 21.82
C LEU A 77 -22.56 18.64 22.65
N ASP A 78 -23.12 17.47 22.88
CA ASP A 78 -22.57 16.47 23.79
C ASP A 78 -21.80 15.39 23.04
N TYR A 79 -22.26 15.02 21.85
CA TYR A 79 -21.69 13.93 21.07
C TYR A 79 -21.42 14.28 19.61
N ILE A 80 -20.36 13.69 19.07
CA ILE A 80 -20.20 13.45 17.63
C ILE A 80 -20.73 12.04 17.38
N VAL A 81 -21.72 11.92 16.51
CA VAL A 81 -22.38 10.67 16.13
C VAL A 81 -21.94 10.31 14.72
N ILE A 82 -21.41 9.11 14.53
CA ILE A 82 -21.13 8.55 13.21
C ILE A 82 -22.17 7.47 12.96
N LEU A 83 -22.84 7.53 11.82
CA LEU A 83 -23.93 6.62 11.47
C LEU A 83 -23.72 6.07 10.07
N ASP A 84 -23.77 4.76 9.98
CA ASP A 84 -24.11 4.04 8.75
C ASP A 84 -25.54 3.50 8.94
N PRO A 85 -26.54 4.07 8.24
CA PRO A 85 -27.92 3.66 8.39
C PRO A 85 -28.12 2.18 8.06
N ILE A 86 -27.52 1.71 6.96
CA ILE A 86 -27.62 0.32 6.49
C ILE A 86 -26.30 -0.09 5.81
N ASP A 87 -25.43 -0.76 6.56
CA ASP A 87 -24.28 -1.47 6.02
C ASP A 87 -24.76 -2.77 5.35
N GLY A 88 -24.33 -3.00 4.11
CA GLY A 88 -24.80 -4.12 3.29
C GLY A 88 -26.17 -3.88 2.65
N THR A 89 -26.49 -2.65 2.21
CA THR A 89 -27.75 -2.29 1.54
C THR A 89 -28.16 -3.26 0.42
N TYR A 90 -27.20 -3.72 -0.39
CA TYR A 90 -27.48 -4.73 -1.44
C TYR A 90 -28.05 -6.02 -0.85
N ASN A 91 -27.45 -6.51 0.24
CA ASN A 91 -27.91 -7.72 0.92
C ASN A 91 -29.31 -7.52 1.51
N ALA A 92 -29.56 -6.36 2.14
CA ALA A 92 -30.88 -5.99 2.66
C ALA A 92 -31.95 -6.04 1.55
N LEU A 93 -31.68 -5.45 0.38
CA LEU A 93 -32.63 -5.40 -0.73
C LEU A 93 -32.85 -6.74 -1.42
N LYS A 94 -31.88 -7.66 -1.34
CA LYS A 94 -31.99 -9.02 -1.89
C LYS A 94 -32.34 -10.07 -0.83
N SER A 95 -32.71 -9.65 0.38
CA SER A 95 -33.05 -10.55 1.50
C SER A 95 -31.94 -11.55 1.85
N ILE A 96 -30.68 -11.18 1.61
CA ILE A 96 -29.50 -11.94 2.06
C ILE A 96 -29.25 -11.53 3.51
N PRO A 97 -29.23 -12.44 4.50
CA PRO A 97 -29.35 -12.10 5.93
C PRO A 97 -28.05 -11.57 6.57
N ILE A 98 -27.31 -10.73 5.87
CA ILE A 98 -26.05 -10.11 6.34
C ILE A 98 -26.06 -8.62 5.99
N TYR A 99 -26.72 -7.85 6.84
CA TYR A 99 -26.79 -6.39 6.78
C TYR A 99 -27.07 -5.85 8.17
N SER A 100 -26.61 -4.64 8.45
CA SER A 100 -26.70 -4.05 9.78
C SER A 100 -26.93 -2.56 9.74
N THR A 101 -27.31 -1.99 10.87
CA THR A 101 -27.14 -0.56 11.13
C THR A 101 -26.01 -0.39 12.12
N SER A 102 -25.16 0.62 11.92
CA SER A 102 -23.94 0.86 12.71
C SER A 102 -23.90 2.31 13.18
N ILE A 103 -23.67 2.51 14.46
CA ILE A 103 -23.59 3.84 15.07
C ILE A 103 -22.44 3.90 16.07
N ALA A 104 -21.69 5.01 16.07
CA ALA A 104 -20.65 5.29 17.05
C ALA A 104 -20.75 6.69 17.61
N LEU A 105 -20.37 6.88 18.86
CA LEU A 105 -20.39 8.17 19.55
C LEU A 105 -19.01 8.50 20.13
N ALA A 106 -18.57 9.74 19.94
CA ALA A 106 -17.48 10.37 20.68
C ALA A 106 -18.03 11.52 21.53
N GLU A 107 -17.56 11.65 22.76
CA GLU A 107 -17.90 12.82 23.59
C GLU A 107 -17.16 14.08 23.08
N ILE A 108 -17.89 15.18 22.92
CA ILE A 108 -17.28 16.46 22.56
C ILE A 108 -16.56 17.03 23.80
N LYS A 109 -15.25 17.26 23.66
CA LYS A 109 -14.40 17.78 24.73
C LYS A 109 -14.91 19.16 25.17
N GLY A 110 -14.93 19.43 26.48
CA GLY A 110 -15.56 20.64 27.03
C GLY A 110 -15.04 21.97 26.46
N LYS A 111 -13.74 22.03 26.12
CA LYS A 111 -13.13 23.19 25.44
C LYS A 111 -13.65 23.39 24.01
N ASP A 112 -13.88 22.29 23.28
CA ASP A 112 -14.30 22.32 21.88
C ASP A 112 -15.79 22.69 21.77
N LYS A 113 -16.62 22.33 22.77
CA LYS A 113 -18.04 22.72 22.83
C LYS A 113 -18.23 24.24 22.69
N LYS A 114 -17.34 25.05 23.28
CA LYS A 114 -17.43 26.52 23.20
C LYS A 114 -17.15 27.01 21.78
N VAL A 115 -16.05 26.53 21.18
CA VAL A 115 -15.63 26.94 19.84
C VAL A 115 -16.65 26.53 18.77
N ILE A 116 -17.19 25.32 18.88
CA ILE A 116 -18.21 24.83 17.93
C ILE A 116 -19.50 25.65 18.05
N ARG A 117 -19.91 26.07 19.26
CA ARG A 117 -21.11 26.91 19.45
C ARG A 117 -21.05 28.23 18.70
N GLU A 118 -19.87 28.82 18.59
CA GLU A 118 -19.65 30.08 17.85
C GLU A 118 -19.78 29.91 16.34
N HIS A 119 -19.78 28.66 15.84
CA HIS A 119 -19.75 28.33 14.40
C HIS A 119 -20.87 27.36 13.99
N LEU A 120 -21.96 27.26 14.75
CA LEU A 120 -23.05 26.30 14.50
C LEU A 120 -23.69 26.42 13.11
N GLU A 121 -23.73 27.63 12.56
CA GLU A 121 -24.30 27.89 11.23
C GLU A 121 -23.32 27.61 10.09
N ASN A 122 -22.04 27.36 10.40
CA ASN A 122 -20.99 27.11 9.41
C ASN A 122 -20.59 25.62 9.39
N ILE A 123 -21.36 24.82 8.63
CA ILE A 123 -21.15 23.37 8.50
C ILE A 123 -19.76 23.04 7.93
N GLU A 124 -19.25 23.82 6.97
CA GLU A 124 -17.93 23.57 6.39
C GLU A 124 -16.82 23.84 7.42
N TRP A 125 -16.97 24.85 8.26
CA TRP A 125 -16.07 25.07 9.38
C TRP A 125 -16.12 23.90 10.37
N ILE A 126 -17.33 23.44 10.75
CA ILE A 126 -17.50 22.30 11.67
C ILE A 126 -16.82 21.05 11.10
N LYS A 127 -17.03 20.78 9.81
CA LYS A 127 -16.41 19.67 9.10
C LYS A 127 -14.89 19.70 9.22
N ASN A 128 -14.28 20.83 8.91
CA ASN A 128 -12.82 21.00 8.98
C ASN A 128 -12.29 20.94 10.42
N PHE A 129 -13.04 21.51 11.37
CA PHE A 129 -12.71 21.45 12.79
C PHE A 129 -12.70 20.01 13.30
N ILE A 130 -13.76 19.23 13.01
CA ILE A 130 -13.88 17.84 13.44
C ILE A 130 -12.80 16.97 12.80
N ALA A 131 -12.59 17.10 11.49
CA ALA A 131 -11.54 16.36 10.78
C ALA A 131 -10.12 16.69 11.29
N SER A 132 -9.89 17.88 11.86
CA SER A 132 -8.58 18.27 12.38
C SER A 132 -8.34 17.89 13.84
N ASN A 133 -9.41 17.74 14.64
CA ASN A 133 -9.31 17.59 16.10
C ASN A 133 -9.77 16.24 16.64
N TYR A 134 -10.49 15.45 15.84
CA TYR A 134 -11.04 14.16 16.23
C TYR A 134 -10.67 13.06 15.23
N THR A 135 -10.43 11.89 15.79
CA THR A 135 -10.12 10.66 15.06
C THR A 135 -11.04 9.55 15.50
N ILE A 136 -11.01 8.43 14.79
CA ILE A 136 -11.73 7.21 15.17
C ILE A 136 -11.33 6.72 16.58
N ASN A 137 -10.13 7.08 17.07
CA ASN A 137 -9.67 6.75 18.42
C ASN A 137 -10.39 7.53 19.54
N ASP A 138 -11.05 8.64 19.21
CA ASP A 138 -11.85 9.43 20.15
C ASP A 138 -13.24 8.83 20.38
N LEU A 139 -13.68 7.84 19.59
CA LEU A 139 -14.97 7.16 19.79
C LEU A 139 -14.98 6.37 21.10
N ASN A 140 -16.06 6.53 21.87
CA ASN A 140 -16.24 5.95 23.19
C ASN A 140 -17.27 4.82 23.20
N ILE A 141 -18.24 4.84 22.28
CA ILE A 141 -19.37 3.92 22.24
C ILE A 141 -19.57 3.50 20.80
N GLY A 142 -19.73 2.20 20.56
CA GLY A 142 -20.12 1.67 19.25
C GLY A 142 -21.23 0.65 19.42
N VAL A 143 -22.22 0.68 18.52
CA VAL A 143 -23.35 -0.25 18.49
C VAL A 143 -23.59 -0.67 17.05
N VAL A 144 -23.69 -1.98 16.83
CA VAL A 144 -24.00 -2.58 15.52
C VAL A 144 -25.15 -3.55 15.72
N LYS A 145 -26.25 -3.37 15.00
CA LYS A 145 -27.40 -4.27 15.05
C LYS A 145 -27.55 -5.03 13.75
N ASN A 146 -27.48 -6.36 13.81
CA ASN A 146 -27.84 -7.21 12.68
C ASN A 146 -29.37 -7.13 12.47
N LEU A 147 -29.78 -6.51 11.37
CA LEU A 147 -31.20 -6.26 11.09
C LEU A 147 -31.95 -7.53 10.63
N ALA A 148 -31.21 -8.55 10.18
CA ALA A 148 -31.79 -9.83 9.78
C ALA A 148 -32.08 -10.72 10.99
N THR A 149 -31.14 -10.81 11.94
CA THR A 149 -31.23 -11.72 13.11
C THR A 149 -31.76 -11.04 14.37
N GLY A 150 -31.59 -9.72 14.50
CA GLY A 150 -31.88 -8.96 15.71
C GLY A 150 -30.71 -8.90 16.70
N ASP A 151 -29.60 -9.60 16.43
CA ASP A 151 -28.40 -9.60 17.27
C ASP A 151 -27.86 -8.18 17.45
N LEU A 152 -27.56 -7.78 18.68
CA LEU A 152 -27.06 -6.46 19.02
C LEU A 152 -25.65 -6.54 19.60
N TYR A 153 -24.67 -6.04 18.86
CA TYR A 153 -23.29 -5.92 19.31
C TYR A 153 -23.05 -4.50 19.83
N TYR A 154 -22.32 -4.36 20.92
CA TYR A 154 -21.88 -3.04 21.40
C TYR A 154 -20.60 -3.09 22.21
N GLY A 155 -19.87 -1.97 22.19
CA GLY A 155 -18.65 -1.75 22.94
C GLY A 155 -18.67 -0.39 23.61
N VAL A 156 -18.18 -0.33 24.84
CA VAL A 156 -18.06 0.91 25.60
C VAL A 156 -16.65 1.02 26.15
N LYS A 157 -16.00 2.16 25.90
CA LYS A 157 -14.61 2.42 26.27
C LYS A 157 -14.35 2.14 27.75
N GLY A 158 -13.51 1.15 28.01
CA GLY A 158 -13.12 0.73 29.36
C GLY A 158 -14.08 -0.28 30.03
N GLU A 159 -15.24 -0.57 29.44
CA GLU A 159 -16.20 -1.55 29.97
C GLU A 159 -16.14 -2.90 29.20
N GLY A 160 -15.60 -2.90 27.98
CA GLY A 160 -15.48 -4.07 27.11
C GLY A 160 -16.59 -4.15 26.05
N SER A 161 -16.65 -5.30 25.37
CA SER A 161 -17.60 -5.58 24.29
C SER A 161 -18.60 -6.68 24.64
N PHE A 162 -19.82 -6.54 24.12
CA PHE A 162 -20.96 -7.39 24.43
C PHE A 162 -21.77 -7.72 23.18
N LEU A 163 -22.40 -8.89 23.20
CA LEU A 163 -23.40 -9.35 22.25
C LEU A 163 -24.69 -9.63 23.04
N GLU A 164 -25.78 -8.98 22.66
CA GLU A 164 -27.13 -9.32 23.10
C GLU A 164 -27.81 -10.18 22.04
N LYS A 165 -28.16 -11.42 22.42
CA LYS A 165 -28.76 -12.42 21.55
C LYS A 165 -29.74 -13.27 22.35
N ASP A 166 -30.93 -13.51 21.80
CA ASP A 166 -31.98 -14.32 22.43
C ASP A 166 -32.34 -13.87 23.88
N GLY A 167 -32.20 -12.56 24.16
CA GLY A 167 -32.45 -11.98 25.49
C GLY A 167 -31.28 -12.11 26.47
N GLU A 168 -30.19 -12.77 26.10
CA GLU A 168 -28.99 -12.92 26.90
C GLU A 168 -27.90 -11.91 26.50
N LYS A 169 -27.19 -11.39 27.51
CA LYS A 169 -26.02 -10.52 27.32
C LYS A 169 -24.74 -11.30 27.53
N ILE A 170 -23.93 -11.42 26.48
CA ILE A 170 -22.70 -12.19 26.44
C ILE A 170 -21.52 -11.23 26.30
N LYS A 171 -20.50 -11.33 27.18
CA LYS A 171 -19.25 -10.60 26.99
C LYS A 171 -18.41 -11.27 25.92
N ILE A 172 -18.01 -10.52 24.89
CA ILE A 172 -17.28 -11.02 23.73
C ILE A 172 -15.86 -10.46 23.69
N LYS A 173 -14.92 -11.26 23.18
CA LYS A 173 -13.53 -10.89 22.96
C LYS A 173 -12.94 -11.79 21.88
N VAL A 174 -11.97 -11.27 21.14
CA VAL A 174 -11.31 -12.03 20.07
C VAL A 174 -10.69 -13.34 20.59
N GLU A 175 -10.83 -14.41 19.79
CA GLU A 175 -10.22 -15.69 20.10
C GLU A 175 -8.69 -15.68 19.88
N ASN A 176 -7.98 -16.48 20.67
CA ASN A 176 -6.52 -16.60 20.59
C ASN A 176 -6.09 -17.70 19.61
N LYS A 177 -6.45 -17.53 18.34
CA LYS A 177 -6.04 -18.43 17.24
C LYS A 177 -4.66 -18.05 16.72
N ASN A 178 -3.75 -19.01 16.62
CA ASN A 178 -2.38 -18.77 16.17
C ASN A 178 -2.11 -19.27 14.75
N ASP A 179 -2.72 -20.37 14.33
CA ASP A 179 -2.48 -20.95 13.01
C ASP A 179 -3.41 -20.33 11.96
N LEU A 180 -2.80 -19.74 10.94
CA LEU A 180 -3.52 -19.15 9.82
C LEU A 180 -4.21 -20.23 8.98
N LYS A 181 -3.62 -21.43 8.86
CA LYS A 181 -4.19 -22.53 8.08
C LYS A 181 -5.50 -23.07 8.65
N GLU A 182 -5.77 -22.81 9.93
CA GLU A 182 -7.01 -23.20 10.58
C GLU A 182 -8.04 -22.06 10.62
N ALA A 183 -7.61 -20.83 10.29
CA ALA A 183 -8.41 -19.62 10.40
C ALA A 183 -9.54 -19.57 9.36
N SER A 184 -10.67 -19.01 9.76
CA SER A 184 -11.79 -18.62 8.91
C SER A 184 -11.80 -17.09 8.81
N VAL A 185 -11.62 -16.57 7.59
CA VAL A 185 -11.45 -15.12 7.37
C VAL A 185 -12.58 -14.54 6.52
N GLY A 186 -13.04 -13.35 6.90
CA GLY A 186 -13.87 -12.49 6.07
C GLY A 186 -12.99 -11.65 5.14
N LEU A 187 -13.39 -11.50 3.88
CA LEU A 187 -12.68 -10.70 2.88
C LEU A 187 -13.60 -9.67 2.24
N PHE A 188 -13.09 -8.47 2.04
CA PHE A 188 -13.66 -7.50 1.11
C PHE A 188 -12.89 -7.52 -0.20
N VAL A 189 -13.54 -7.99 -1.27
CA VAL A 189 -12.90 -8.21 -2.57
C VAL A 189 -13.52 -7.28 -3.59
N TYR A 190 -13.00 -6.05 -3.68
CA TYR A 190 -13.35 -5.10 -4.73
C TYR A 190 -12.08 -4.69 -5.48
N GLY A 191 -11.88 -5.20 -6.69
CA GLY A 191 -10.58 -5.16 -7.35
C GLY A 191 -9.63 -6.19 -6.72
N LEU A 192 -9.45 -7.32 -7.39
CA LEU A 192 -8.55 -8.38 -6.95
C LEU A 192 -7.10 -7.95 -7.18
N SER A 193 -6.36 -7.64 -6.12
CA SER A 193 -4.91 -7.49 -6.22
C SER A 193 -4.26 -8.85 -6.48
N ASN A 194 -3.06 -8.85 -7.08
CA ASN A 194 -2.28 -10.07 -7.27
C ASN A 194 -1.97 -10.77 -5.93
N ASP A 195 -1.67 -10.00 -4.88
CA ASP A 195 -1.38 -10.53 -3.55
C ASP A 195 -2.60 -11.25 -2.95
N LEU A 196 -3.80 -10.71 -3.16
CA LEU A 196 -5.04 -11.34 -2.73
C LEU A 196 -5.33 -12.61 -3.53
N LEU A 197 -5.08 -12.59 -4.84
CA LEU A 197 -5.20 -13.78 -5.69
C LEU A 197 -4.25 -14.88 -5.26
N GLU A 198 -3.00 -14.55 -4.94
CA GLU A 198 -2.01 -15.50 -4.47
C GLU A 198 -2.40 -16.07 -3.10
N PHE A 199 -2.82 -15.22 -2.16
CA PHE A 199 -3.35 -15.63 -0.86
C PHE A 199 -4.49 -16.66 -0.98
N LEU A 200 -5.42 -16.43 -1.92
CA LEU A 200 -6.53 -17.34 -2.20
C LEU A 200 -6.06 -18.64 -2.87
N LYS A 201 -5.17 -18.55 -3.87
CA LYS A 201 -4.64 -19.71 -4.61
C LYS A 201 -3.84 -20.65 -3.71
N GLU A 202 -2.99 -20.11 -2.84
CA GLU A 202 -2.09 -20.88 -1.99
C GLU A 202 -2.79 -21.51 -0.77
N ARG A 203 -4.11 -21.33 -0.62
CA ARG A 203 -4.92 -21.85 0.51
C ARG A 203 -4.26 -21.60 1.87
N LYS A 204 -3.80 -20.36 2.10
CA LYS A 204 -3.15 -19.97 3.37
C LYS A 204 -4.07 -20.08 4.59
N VAL A 205 -5.38 -20.10 4.36
CA VAL A 205 -6.44 -20.16 5.38
C VAL A 205 -7.40 -21.33 5.13
N ARG A 206 -8.10 -21.77 6.18
CA ARG A 206 -9.06 -22.88 6.09
C ARG A 206 -10.30 -22.50 5.29
N ARG A 207 -10.82 -21.30 5.57
CA ARG A 207 -12.07 -20.81 4.98
C ARG A 207 -11.97 -19.33 4.65
N VAL A 208 -12.54 -18.97 3.52
CA VAL A 208 -12.72 -17.60 3.08
C VAL A 208 -14.21 -17.36 2.91
N ARG A 209 -14.71 -16.23 3.43
CA ARG A 209 -16.10 -15.81 3.27
C ARG A 209 -16.14 -14.36 2.81
N LEU A 210 -17.08 -14.03 1.94
CA LEU A 210 -17.38 -12.68 1.50
C LEU A 210 -18.83 -12.42 1.89
N PHE A 211 -19.04 -11.57 2.89
CA PHE A 211 -20.38 -11.36 3.42
C PHE A 211 -21.01 -10.06 2.94
N GLY A 212 -20.22 -9.00 2.74
CA GLY A 212 -20.73 -7.73 2.19
C GLY A 212 -21.35 -6.79 3.21
N SER A 213 -21.00 -6.94 4.49
CA SER A 213 -21.28 -5.97 5.56
C SER A 213 -20.02 -5.87 6.44
N MET A 214 -19.28 -4.77 6.31
CA MET A 214 -18.02 -4.57 7.03
C MET A 214 -18.23 -4.56 8.55
N ALA A 215 -19.29 -3.90 9.01
CA ALA A 215 -19.60 -3.77 10.43
C ALA A 215 -19.88 -5.14 11.07
N LEU A 216 -20.65 -6.01 10.40
CA LEU A 216 -20.92 -7.36 10.89
C LEU A 216 -19.70 -8.26 10.82
N GLU A 217 -18.92 -8.22 9.74
CA GLU A 217 -17.72 -9.04 9.62
C GLU A 217 -16.71 -8.71 10.71
N MET A 218 -16.55 -7.42 11.05
CA MET A 218 -15.76 -6.97 12.20
C MET A 218 -16.32 -7.48 13.53
N CYS A 219 -17.63 -7.41 13.75
CA CYS A 219 -18.27 -7.94 14.96
C CYS A 219 -18.08 -9.47 15.08
N TYR A 220 -18.12 -10.20 13.97
CA TYR A 220 -17.88 -11.64 13.92
C TYR A 220 -16.45 -12.02 14.32
N VAL A 221 -15.46 -11.16 14.08
CA VAL A 221 -14.09 -11.38 14.60
C VAL A 221 -14.06 -11.38 16.13
N VAL A 222 -14.81 -10.46 16.74
CA VAL A 222 -14.84 -10.30 18.20
C VAL A 222 -15.70 -11.37 18.87
N SER A 223 -16.75 -11.84 18.21
CA SER A 223 -17.61 -12.92 18.72
C SER A 223 -17.07 -14.33 18.44
N GLY A 224 -15.93 -14.47 17.74
CA GLY A 224 -15.32 -15.75 17.39
C GLY A 224 -15.96 -16.47 16.20
N SER A 225 -16.92 -15.84 15.53
CA SER A 225 -17.53 -16.38 14.29
C SER A 225 -16.57 -16.31 13.09
N LEU A 226 -15.64 -15.36 13.12
CA LEU A 226 -14.48 -15.25 12.23
C LEU A 226 -13.20 -15.09 13.05
N ASP A 227 -12.08 -15.52 12.50
CA ASP A 227 -10.75 -15.34 13.11
C ASP A 227 -10.09 -14.01 12.68
N ALA A 228 -10.45 -13.53 11.48
CA ALA A 228 -9.98 -12.27 10.94
C ALA A 228 -10.95 -11.69 9.90
N TYR A 229 -10.90 -10.37 9.72
CA TYR A 229 -11.50 -9.66 8.60
C TYR A 229 -10.41 -8.85 7.90
N ILE A 230 -10.38 -8.90 6.56
CA ILE A 230 -9.31 -8.33 5.74
C ILE A 230 -9.91 -7.56 4.57
N ASN A 231 -9.60 -6.27 4.51
CA ASN A 231 -9.74 -5.42 3.34
C ASN A 231 -8.39 -4.74 3.04
N ILE A 232 -7.68 -5.20 2.03
CA ILE A 232 -6.37 -4.63 1.66
C ILE A 232 -6.50 -3.41 0.74
N ASN A 233 -7.68 -3.16 0.20
CA ASN A 233 -7.94 -2.02 -0.67
C ASN A 233 -8.15 -0.78 0.19
N GLU A 234 -7.66 0.38 -0.28
CA GLU A 234 -7.78 1.65 0.44
C GLU A 234 -9.15 2.29 0.19
N ASN A 235 -10.23 1.55 0.50
CA ASN A 235 -11.60 1.93 0.21
C ASN A 235 -12.58 1.75 1.38
N SER A 236 -12.12 1.32 2.56
CA SER A 236 -12.95 1.28 3.77
C SER A 236 -13.30 2.70 4.19
N ARG A 237 -14.60 3.03 4.31
CA ARG A 237 -15.05 4.37 4.72
C ARG A 237 -15.24 4.43 6.24
N LEU A 238 -15.31 5.65 6.76
CA LEU A 238 -15.49 5.91 8.19
C LEU A 238 -16.79 5.29 8.74
N CYS A 239 -17.92 5.52 8.06
CA CYS A 239 -19.24 5.10 8.53
C CYS A 239 -19.36 3.56 8.58
N ASP A 240 -18.90 2.87 7.52
CA ASP A 240 -18.86 1.41 7.41
C ASP A 240 -18.23 0.71 8.65
N ILE A 241 -17.27 1.36 9.32
CA ILE A 241 -16.44 0.72 10.34
C ILE A 241 -16.55 1.35 11.74
N ALA A 242 -17.08 2.57 11.90
CA ALA A 242 -16.97 3.32 13.15
C ALA A 242 -17.61 2.61 14.35
N GLY A 243 -18.83 2.09 14.21
CA GLY A 243 -19.52 1.35 15.26
C GLY A 243 -18.77 0.08 15.65
N ALA A 244 -18.40 -0.71 14.64
CA ALA A 244 -17.66 -1.95 14.82
C ALA A 244 -16.23 -1.74 15.35
N TYR A 245 -15.60 -0.60 15.04
CA TYR A 245 -14.25 -0.26 15.51
C TYR A 245 -14.19 -0.23 17.04
N VAL A 246 -15.15 0.43 17.69
CA VAL A 246 -15.20 0.48 19.16
C VAL A 246 -15.43 -0.93 19.73
N ILE A 247 -16.34 -1.70 19.13
CA ILE A 247 -16.62 -3.10 19.52
C ILE A 247 -15.35 -3.96 19.39
N CYS A 248 -14.59 -3.81 18.32
CA CYS A 248 -13.33 -4.55 18.12
C CYS A 248 -12.26 -4.14 19.13
N LYS A 249 -12.08 -2.83 19.36
CA LYS A 249 -11.08 -2.31 20.28
C LYS A 249 -11.33 -2.78 21.72
N GLU A 250 -12.56 -2.65 22.19
CA GLU A 250 -12.98 -3.09 23.52
C GLU A 250 -13.05 -4.63 23.65
N GLY A 251 -13.11 -5.33 22.53
CA GLY A 251 -13.00 -6.78 22.41
C GLY A 251 -11.57 -7.32 22.30
N ASN A 252 -10.55 -6.47 22.50
CA ASN A 252 -9.12 -6.77 22.38
C ASN A 252 -8.67 -7.24 20.98
N ALA A 253 -9.40 -6.89 19.92
CA ALA A 253 -8.92 -7.11 18.56
C ALA A 253 -7.83 -6.09 18.21
N VAL A 254 -6.88 -6.52 17.38
CA VAL A 254 -5.87 -5.66 16.76
C VAL A 254 -6.44 -5.17 15.43
N ILE A 255 -6.46 -3.84 15.27
CA ILE A 255 -7.04 -3.14 14.13
C ILE A 255 -5.94 -2.29 13.48
N THR A 256 -5.49 -2.70 12.29
CA THR A 256 -4.42 -2.01 11.56
C THR A 256 -4.82 -1.77 10.11
N ASN A 257 -4.11 -0.88 9.44
CA ASN A 257 -4.11 -0.89 7.98
C ASN A 257 -3.32 -2.09 7.42
N LYS A 258 -3.27 -2.25 6.09
CA LYS A 258 -2.52 -3.35 5.45
C LYS A 258 -1.04 -3.39 5.84
N ASN A 259 -0.45 -2.24 6.14
CA ASN A 259 0.96 -2.08 6.51
C ASN A 259 1.23 -2.29 8.00
N GLY A 260 0.21 -2.63 8.80
CA GLY A 260 0.36 -2.86 10.24
C GLY A 260 0.36 -1.59 11.10
N LYS A 261 0.12 -0.41 10.52
CA LYS A 261 -0.05 0.82 11.31
C LYS A 261 -1.40 0.76 12.04
N PRO A 262 -1.47 1.06 13.34
CA PRO A 262 -2.74 1.17 14.06
C PRO A 262 -3.68 2.16 13.37
N LEU A 263 -4.97 1.84 13.34
CA LEU A 263 -5.95 2.68 12.68
C LEU A 263 -6.11 4.03 13.41
N ASN A 264 -5.97 5.13 12.67
CA ASN A 264 -6.10 6.49 13.18
C ASN A 264 -6.74 7.43 12.16
N MET A 265 -7.90 7.04 11.61
CA MET A 265 -8.62 7.84 10.63
C MET A 265 -9.18 9.12 11.26
N LYS A 266 -9.12 10.24 10.56
CA LYS A 266 -9.85 11.45 10.98
C LYS A 266 -11.34 11.20 10.84
N LEU A 267 -12.14 11.93 11.60
CA LEU A 267 -13.59 11.90 11.45
C LEU A 267 -14.03 12.70 10.20
N ASN A 268 -13.68 12.19 9.02
CA ASN A 268 -13.93 12.76 7.70
C ASN A 268 -14.47 11.68 6.74
N LEU A 269 -15.60 11.97 6.08
CA LEU A 269 -16.27 11.06 5.14
C LEU A 269 -15.42 10.70 3.91
N MET A 270 -14.52 11.59 3.50
CA MET A 270 -13.67 11.35 2.32
C MET A 270 -12.43 10.52 2.64
N GLU A 271 -12.11 10.30 3.92
CA GLU A 271 -10.95 9.51 4.30
C GLU A 271 -11.24 8.02 4.11
N LYS A 272 -10.33 7.33 3.43
CA LYS A 272 -10.42 5.90 3.14
C LYS A 272 -9.18 5.18 3.61
N THR A 273 -9.32 3.90 3.95
CA THR A 273 -8.17 3.10 4.36
C THR A 273 -8.32 1.63 3.98
N SER A 274 -7.21 0.90 4.13
CA SER A 274 -7.23 -0.57 4.23
C SER A 274 -7.40 -0.97 5.69
N LEU A 275 -7.94 -2.15 5.93
CA LEU A 275 -8.34 -2.60 7.26
C LEU A 275 -8.04 -4.09 7.44
N ILE A 276 -7.33 -4.42 8.51
CA ILE A 276 -7.14 -5.80 8.99
C ILE A 276 -7.57 -5.83 10.45
N VAL A 277 -8.54 -6.69 10.77
CA VAL A 277 -9.05 -6.92 12.12
C VAL A 277 -8.82 -8.38 12.48
N SER A 278 -8.09 -8.65 13.55
CA SER A 278 -7.82 -10.02 14.04
C SER A 278 -7.21 -9.99 15.44
N ASN A 279 -6.85 -11.14 16.01
CA ASN A 279 -5.98 -11.16 17.19
C ASN A 279 -4.52 -10.78 16.84
N LYS A 280 -3.69 -10.54 17.87
CA LYS A 280 -2.28 -10.14 17.71
C LYS A 280 -1.41 -11.11 16.92
N HIS A 281 -1.70 -12.41 16.96
CA HIS A 281 -0.89 -13.44 16.30
C HIS A 281 -1.20 -13.54 14.82
N LEU A 282 -2.49 -13.58 14.46
CA LEU A 282 -2.92 -13.57 13.07
C LEU A 282 -2.60 -12.24 12.40
N ASN A 283 -2.79 -11.11 13.08
CA ASN A 283 -2.51 -9.78 12.52
C ASN A 283 -1.06 -9.69 11.99
N ARG A 284 -0.07 -10.16 12.76
CA ARG A 284 1.34 -10.21 12.30
C ARG A 284 1.51 -11.06 11.05
N LYS A 285 0.88 -12.24 10.98
CA LYS A 285 0.95 -13.13 9.81
C LYS A 285 0.29 -12.49 8.58
N LEU A 286 -0.83 -11.80 8.77
CA LEU A 286 -1.57 -11.12 7.72
C LEU A 286 -0.80 -9.90 7.18
N ILE A 287 -0.17 -9.11 8.05
CA ILE A 287 0.74 -8.02 7.63
C ILE A 287 1.92 -8.58 6.82
N ALA A 288 2.46 -9.74 7.22
CA ALA A 288 3.54 -10.40 6.49
C ALA A 288 3.15 -10.82 5.06
N LEU A 289 1.86 -11.07 4.83
CA LEU A 289 1.32 -11.51 3.54
C LEU A 289 0.94 -10.33 2.65
N PHE A 290 0.34 -9.27 3.21
CA PHE A 290 -0.30 -8.21 2.42
C PHE A 290 0.37 -6.84 2.50
N GLY A 291 1.27 -6.63 3.46
CA GLY A 291 1.80 -5.30 3.76
C GLY A 291 3.30 -5.26 3.90
N ASN A 292 3.76 -4.37 4.77
CA ASN A 292 5.16 -4.26 5.12
C ASN A 292 5.60 -5.44 6.01
N ARG A 293 5.92 -6.57 5.39
CA ARG A 293 6.44 -7.77 6.08
C ARG A 293 7.76 -7.54 6.82
N TRP A 294 8.48 -6.46 6.51
CA TRP A 294 9.73 -6.10 7.14
C TRP A 294 9.52 -5.37 8.47
N ALA A 295 8.38 -4.70 8.65
CA ALA A 295 8.03 -3.99 9.88
C ALA A 295 7.88 -4.91 11.11
N ILE A 296 7.71 -6.22 10.90
CA ILE A 296 7.52 -7.21 11.98
C ILE A 296 8.77 -8.06 12.25
N LYS A 297 9.83 -7.90 11.46
CA LYS A 297 11.08 -8.70 11.59
C LYS A 297 12.10 -7.93 12.44
N PRO A 298 12.97 -8.63 13.20
CA PRO A 298 14.11 -7.99 13.84
C PRO A 298 14.96 -7.21 12.82
N THR A 299 15.36 -6.00 13.18
CA THR A 299 16.18 -5.14 12.33
C THR A 299 17.65 -5.49 12.47
N LYS A 300 18.29 -5.79 11.33
CA LYS A 300 19.72 -6.01 11.18
C LYS A 300 20.13 -5.27 9.91
N PHE A 301 21.10 -4.38 10.00
CA PHE A 301 21.45 -3.49 8.90
C PHE A 301 22.74 -3.93 8.20
N GLY A 302 22.68 -4.16 6.89
CA GLY A 302 23.86 -4.09 6.03
C GLY A 302 24.17 -2.63 5.72
N ILE A 303 25.44 -2.24 5.67
CA ILE A 303 25.83 -0.87 5.33
C ILE A 303 26.87 -0.92 4.21
N ILE A 304 26.57 -0.22 3.12
CA ILE A 304 27.49 0.03 2.03
C ILE A 304 27.70 1.53 1.88
N VAL A 305 28.92 1.91 1.54
CA VAL A 305 29.33 3.31 1.52
C VAL A 305 30.13 3.62 0.27
N ARG A 306 29.99 4.84 -0.22
CA ARG A 306 30.88 5.42 -1.22
C ARG A 306 32.25 5.72 -0.60
N GLU A 307 33.24 4.88 -0.87
CA GLU A 307 34.56 4.90 -0.22
C GLU A 307 35.42 6.12 -0.56
N ASP A 308 35.30 6.66 -1.78
CA ASP A 308 36.06 7.82 -2.27
C ASP A 308 35.56 9.16 -1.71
N LYS A 309 34.43 9.17 -1.00
CA LYS A 309 33.84 10.38 -0.43
C LYS A 309 33.93 10.40 1.10
N LYS A 310 34.76 11.30 1.63
CA LYS A 310 35.04 11.42 3.07
C LYS A 310 33.78 11.68 3.90
N GLU A 311 32.86 12.51 3.44
CA GLU A 311 31.61 12.81 4.14
C GLU A 311 30.72 11.56 4.26
N ALA A 312 30.64 10.75 3.21
CA ALA A 312 29.87 9.49 3.21
C ALA A 312 30.45 8.48 4.20
N VAL A 313 31.77 8.37 4.26
CA VAL A 313 32.48 7.52 5.23
C VAL A 313 32.25 7.99 6.65
N ASN A 314 32.36 9.30 6.91
CA ASN A 314 32.11 9.86 8.25
C ASN A 314 30.67 9.60 8.72
N LEU A 315 29.67 9.83 7.86
CA LEU A 315 28.28 9.55 8.18
C LEU A 315 28.06 8.07 8.50
N SER A 316 28.69 7.18 7.74
CA SER A 316 28.60 5.73 7.96
C SER A 316 29.18 5.31 9.32
N ILE A 317 30.27 5.96 9.76
CA ILE A 317 30.84 5.74 11.10
C ILE A 317 29.86 6.20 12.19
N GLU A 318 29.19 7.35 12.00
CA GLU A 318 28.18 7.85 12.93
C GLU A 318 26.97 6.92 13.01
N VAL A 319 26.51 6.39 11.87
CA VAL A 319 25.45 5.37 11.81
C VAL A 319 25.83 4.12 12.58
N CYS A 320 27.03 3.56 12.37
CA CYS A 320 27.49 2.39 13.13
C CYS A 320 27.49 2.65 14.64
N LYS A 321 28.02 3.79 15.09
CA LYS A 321 28.00 4.20 16.50
C LYS A 321 26.57 4.35 17.04
N TYR A 322 25.66 4.87 16.21
CA TYR A 322 24.25 5.05 16.57
C TYR A 322 23.53 3.72 16.79
N LEU A 323 23.83 2.72 15.94
CA LEU A 323 23.30 1.37 16.04
C LEU A 323 23.89 0.61 17.23
N ASP A 324 25.19 0.72 17.48
CA ASP A 324 25.86 0.12 18.64
C ASP A 324 25.24 0.58 19.96
N LYS A 325 25.00 1.90 20.11
CA LYS A 325 24.35 2.48 21.29
C LYS A 325 22.96 1.91 21.57
N ARG A 326 22.28 1.36 20.56
CA ARG A 326 20.94 0.78 20.65
C ARG A 326 20.95 -0.76 20.66
N GLY A 327 22.13 -1.39 20.60
CA GLY A 327 22.26 -2.84 20.51
C GLY A 327 21.68 -3.43 19.23
N ILE A 328 21.64 -2.66 18.13
CA ILE A 328 21.11 -3.11 16.84
C ILE A 328 22.26 -3.69 16.01
N PRO A 329 22.19 -4.96 15.57
CA PRO A 329 23.27 -5.57 14.78
C PRO A 329 23.44 -4.89 13.41
N TYR A 330 24.70 -4.67 13.03
CA TYR A 330 25.07 -4.22 11.68
C TYR A 330 26.21 -5.02 11.08
N TYR A 331 26.27 -4.99 9.75
CA TYR A 331 27.16 -5.74 8.90
C TYR A 331 27.73 -4.81 7.82
N VAL A 332 29.05 -4.80 7.64
CA VAL A 332 29.76 -3.77 6.87
C VAL A 332 30.78 -4.38 5.91
N GLU A 333 31.05 -3.70 4.80
CA GLU A 333 32.12 -4.08 3.86
C GLU A 333 33.51 -4.00 4.52
N PRO A 334 34.51 -4.77 4.06
CA PRO A 334 35.83 -4.84 4.67
C PRO A 334 36.48 -3.47 4.94
N PHE A 335 36.35 -2.53 4.01
CA PHE A 335 36.86 -1.16 4.14
C PHE A 335 36.28 -0.42 5.36
N LEU A 336 34.95 -0.42 5.52
CA LEU A 336 34.29 0.26 6.63
C LEU A 336 34.51 -0.49 7.94
N ARG A 337 34.50 -1.83 7.89
CA ARG A 337 34.81 -2.71 9.04
C ARG A 337 36.15 -2.39 9.68
N ALA A 338 37.18 -2.10 8.89
CA ALA A 338 38.49 -1.71 9.40
C ALA A 338 38.46 -0.42 10.24
N LYS A 339 37.43 0.43 10.08
CA LYS A 339 37.27 1.71 10.79
C LYS A 339 36.34 1.62 12.00
N VAL A 340 35.31 0.77 11.95
CA VAL A 340 34.24 0.72 12.97
C VAL A 340 34.13 -0.62 13.70
N GLY A 341 34.81 -1.67 13.22
CA GLY A 341 34.56 -3.03 13.66
C GLY A 341 33.24 -3.56 13.11
N GLY A 342 32.53 -4.36 13.92
CA GLY A 342 31.27 -5.00 13.53
C GLY A 342 31.42 -6.29 12.73
N ASN A 343 30.28 -6.80 12.25
CA ASN A 343 30.21 -8.05 11.52
C ASN A 343 30.59 -7.86 10.04
N PRO A 344 31.24 -8.85 9.40
CA PRO A 344 31.48 -8.80 7.95
C PRO A 344 30.14 -8.83 7.20
N LEU A 345 30.02 -8.05 6.12
CA LEU A 345 28.80 -8.03 5.30
C LEU A 345 28.40 -9.43 4.86
N ASN A 346 27.23 -9.87 5.30
CA ASN A 346 26.60 -11.12 4.88
C ASN A 346 25.12 -10.86 4.59
N ILE A 347 24.71 -11.03 3.34
CA ILE A 347 23.37 -10.71 2.86
C ILE A 347 22.29 -11.57 3.52
N SER A 348 22.60 -12.85 3.83
CA SER A 348 21.63 -13.74 4.47
C SER A 348 21.35 -13.39 5.94
N GLU A 349 22.18 -12.53 6.54
CA GLU A 349 22.08 -12.15 7.95
C GLU A 349 21.41 -10.77 8.15
N ILE A 350 21.21 -9.99 7.10
CA ILE A 350 20.63 -8.64 7.20
C ILE A 350 19.14 -8.65 6.87
N SER A 351 18.39 -7.69 7.41
CA SER A 351 16.99 -7.46 7.04
C SER A 351 16.78 -6.22 6.18
N HIS A 352 17.73 -5.28 6.22
CA HIS A 352 17.74 -4.04 5.44
C HIS A 352 19.17 -3.71 5.02
N ILE A 353 19.35 -3.00 3.91
CA ILE A 353 20.66 -2.48 3.49
C ILE A 353 20.61 -0.95 3.40
N ILE A 354 21.55 -0.28 4.06
CA ILE A 354 21.72 1.17 4.01
C ILE A 354 22.81 1.47 2.98
N ALA A 355 22.44 2.22 1.94
CA ALA A 355 23.35 2.68 0.89
C ALA A 355 23.65 4.16 1.06
N ILE A 356 24.86 4.49 1.51
CA ILE A 356 25.30 5.86 1.80
C ILE A 356 26.23 6.33 0.67
N GLY A 357 25.69 7.09 -0.28
CA GLY A 357 26.42 7.44 -1.50
C GLY A 357 25.57 8.11 -2.57
N GLY A 358 25.93 7.92 -3.84
CA GLY A 358 25.10 8.34 -4.98
C GLY A 358 24.38 7.16 -5.63
N ASP A 359 23.75 7.39 -6.78
CA ASP A 359 23.01 6.37 -7.52
C ASP A 359 23.85 5.11 -7.83
N GLY A 360 25.14 5.25 -8.14
CA GLY A 360 26.04 4.09 -8.32
C GLY A 360 26.20 3.23 -7.06
N THR A 361 26.23 3.83 -5.87
CA THR A 361 26.25 3.10 -4.59
C THR A 361 24.93 2.38 -4.37
N ILE A 362 23.81 3.02 -4.73
CA ILE A 362 22.47 2.44 -4.59
C ILE A 362 22.28 1.26 -5.56
N LEU A 363 22.76 1.38 -6.80
CA LEU A 363 22.79 0.28 -7.79
C LEU A 363 23.66 -0.89 -7.29
N LYS A 364 24.82 -0.60 -6.68
CA LYS A 364 25.64 -1.63 -6.02
C LYS A 364 24.85 -2.36 -4.92
N ALA A 365 24.10 -1.63 -4.07
CA ALA A 365 23.21 -2.25 -3.09
C ALA A 365 22.17 -3.16 -3.74
N SER A 366 21.47 -2.66 -4.76
CA SER A 366 20.44 -3.40 -5.50
C SER A 366 20.96 -4.69 -6.12
N LYS A 367 22.22 -4.69 -6.59
CA LYS A 367 22.91 -5.87 -7.12
C LYS A 367 23.32 -6.86 -6.02
N LEU A 368 23.80 -6.37 -4.88
CA LEU A 368 24.19 -7.22 -3.75
C LEU A 368 23.02 -7.99 -3.14
N VAL A 369 21.82 -7.40 -3.16
CA VAL A 369 20.59 -8.02 -2.68
C VAL A 369 19.72 -8.59 -3.81
N ASP A 370 20.29 -8.81 -4.99
CA ASP A 370 19.53 -9.36 -6.12
C ASP A 370 19.03 -10.78 -5.82
N GLY A 371 17.80 -11.08 -6.20
CA GLY A 371 17.10 -12.31 -5.80
C GLY A 371 16.64 -12.36 -4.33
N GLU A 372 17.08 -11.42 -3.50
CA GLU A 372 16.65 -11.28 -2.11
C GLU A 372 15.57 -10.22 -1.96
N THR A 373 14.81 -10.33 -0.88
CA THR A 373 13.74 -9.39 -0.57
C THR A 373 14.16 -8.39 0.49
N ILE A 374 15.36 -7.82 0.38
CA ILE A 374 15.94 -6.91 1.39
C ILE A 374 15.72 -5.45 0.94
N PRO A 375 15.04 -4.61 1.74
CA PRO A 375 14.81 -3.22 1.37
C PRO A 375 16.05 -2.35 1.50
N ILE A 376 16.19 -1.40 0.57
CA ILE A 376 17.28 -0.44 0.46
C ILE A 376 16.85 0.88 1.11
N ILE A 377 17.64 1.35 2.07
CA ILE A 377 17.59 2.71 2.61
C ILE A 377 18.63 3.52 1.84
N ALA A 378 18.16 4.29 0.85
CA ALA A 378 19.01 4.99 -0.09
C ALA A 378 19.26 6.43 0.37
N VAL A 379 20.47 6.73 0.84
CA VAL A 379 20.86 8.02 1.41
C VAL A 379 21.81 8.73 0.46
N ASN A 380 21.41 9.92 -0.01
CA ASN A 380 22.22 10.71 -0.91
C ASN A 380 23.38 11.38 -0.16
N MET A 381 24.60 11.12 -0.61
CA MET A 381 25.82 11.83 -0.20
C MET A 381 26.52 12.45 -1.42
N GLY A 382 25.82 12.92 -2.44
CA GLY A 382 26.42 13.36 -3.71
C GLY A 382 25.74 14.55 -4.38
N LYS A 383 25.90 14.63 -5.71
CA LYS A 383 25.06 15.49 -6.58
C LYS A 383 23.60 15.00 -6.55
N VAL A 384 22.68 15.77 -7.11
CA VAL A 384 21.27 15.37 -7.16
C VAL A 384 21.09 14.11 -8.01
N GLY A 385 20.48 13.07 -7.43
CA GLY A 385 20.20 11.77 -8.05
C GLY A 385 18.75 11.34 -7.82
N PHE A 386 18.29 10.35 -8.58
CA PHE A 386 16.87 9.95 -8.62
C PHE A 386 16.55 8.73 -7.77
N LEU A 387 17.55 7.89 -7.46
CA LEU A 387 17.35 6.67 -6.67
C LEU A 387 17.35 6.93 -5.16
N ALA A 388 17.99 8.00 -4.71
CA ALA A 388 18.08 8.35 -3.30
C ALA A 388 16.76 8.87 -2.73
N GLU A 389 16.37 8.30 -1.58
CA GLU A 389 15.11 8.58 -0.88
C GLU A 389 15.28 9.60 0.25
N PHE A 390 16.48 9.65 0.85
CA PHE A 390 16.78 10.41 2.06
C PHE A 390 18.09 11.21 1.94
N TYR A 391 18.22 12.21 2.81
CA TYR A 391 19.45 12.98 3.02
C TYR A 391 20.17 12.65 4.33
N GLU A 392 21.37 13.20 4.50
CA GLU A 392 22.21 13.01 5.68
C GLU A 392 21.51 13.37 6.99
N ASP A 393 20.68 14.41 7.00
CA ASP A 393 19.94 14.89 8.17
C ASP A 393 18.73 13.99 8.51
N GLU A 394 18.28 13.17 7.56
CA GLU A 394 17.12 12.29 7.70
C GLU A 394 17.50 10.86 8.13
N ILE A 395 18.78 10.47 8.03
CA ILE A 395 19.21 9.08 8.17
C ILE A 395 18.87 8.45 9.52
N PHE A 396 19.09 9.17 10.63
CA PHE A 396 18.82 8.63 11.97
C PHE A 396 17.31 8.48 12.21
N LYS A 397 16.52 9.43 11.70
CA LYS A 397 15.07 9.39 11.76
C LYS A 397 14.51 8.19 10.99
N VAL A 398 15.01 7.93 9.77
CA VAL A 398 14.55 6.76 9.00
C VAL A 398 15.00 5.45 9.64
N ILE A 399 16.19 5.39 10.24
CA ILE A 399 16.63 4.21 11.01
C ILE A 399 15.66 3.93 12.15
N ASP A 400 15.27 4.94 12.94
CA ASP A 400 14.30 4.78 14.03
C ASP A 400 12.92 4.36 13.52
N GLN A 401 12.47 4.91 12.38
CA GLN A 401 11.23 4.50 11.73
C GLN A 401 11.28 3.03 11.31
N VAL A 402 12.40 2.57 10.76
CA VAL A 402 12.60 1.17 10.36
C VAL A 402 12.62 0.24 11.57
N ILE A 403 13.32 0.62 12.64
CA ILE A 403 13.35 -0.13 13.91
C ILE A 403 11.95 -0.24 14.52
N SER A 404 11.15 0.83 14.48
CA SER A 404 9.79 0.85 15.02
C SER A 404 8.73 0.25 14.10
N GLY A 405 9.09 -0.15 12.87
CA GLY A 405 8.14 -0.66 11.89
C GLY A 405 7.26 0.42 11.22
N ASN A 406 7.52 1.70 11.49
CA ASN A 406 6.71 2.82 11.00
C ASN A 406 7.26 3.43 9.71
N TYR A 407 7.28 2.64 8.64
CA TYR A 407 7.75 3.03 7.32
C TYR A 407 6.99 2.29 6.22
N GLU A 408 7.14 2.77 4.99
CA GLU A 408 6.54 2.17 3.80
C GLU A 408 7.63 1.67 2.87
N ILE A 409 7.28 0.69 2.04
CA ILE A 409 8.14 0.14 1.01
C ILE A 409 7.61 0.53 -0.35
N GLU A 410 8.48 1.03 -1.21
CA GLU A 410 8.24 1.21 -2.63
C GLU A 410 8.88 0.03 -3.39
N LYS A 411 8.08 -0.63 -4.24
CA LYS A 411 8.49 -1.76 -5.07
C LYS A 411 8.81 -1.26 -6.46
N ARG A 412 10.02 -1.55 -6.98
CA ARG A 412 10.46 -1.15 -8.32
C ARG A 412 10.73 -2.37 -9.20
N SER A 413 10.10 -2.38 -10.38
CA SER A 413 10.30 -3.43 -11.38
C SER A 413 11.74 -3.42 -11.89
N LYS A 414 12.27 -4.62 -12.14
CA LYS A 414 13.57 -4.82 -12.81
C LYS A 414 13.38 -5.39 -14.21
N LEU A 415 14.36 -5.16 -15.07
CA LEU A 415 14.46 -5.71 -16.42
C LEU A 415 15.38 -6.92 -16.41
N SER A 416 15.05 -7.97 -17.14
CA SER A 416 15.93 -9.13 -17.34
C SER A 416 16.16 -9.38 -18.83
N CYS A 417 17.30 -9.98 -19.18
CA CYS A 417 17.60 -10.37 -20.54
C CYS A 417 18.04 -11.83 -20.63
N LYS A 418 17.56 -12.53 -21.67
CA LYS A 418 18.05 -13.83 -22.11
C LYS A 418 18.82 -13.65 -23.41
N ILE A 419 20.06 -14.15 -23.44
CA ILE A 419 20.90 -14.16 -24.64
C ILE A 419 20.85 -15.57 -25.21
N ILE A 420 20.31 -15.72 -26.42
CA ILE A 420 20.30 -16.99 -27.16
C ILE A 420 21.47 -16.96 -28.14
N LYS A 421 22.48 -17.79 -27.90
CA LYS A 421 23.71 -17.84 -28.71
C LYS A 421 23.47 -18.56 -30.04
N ASN A 422 24.01 -17.98 -31.13
CA ASN A 422 23.97 -18.55 -32.49
C ASN A 422 22.55 -18.92 -32.98
N SER A 423 21.53 -18.14 -32.58
CA SER A 423 20.11 -18.40 -32.87
C SER A 423 19.78 -18.43 -34.37
N GLN A 424 20.58 -17.80 -35.22
CA GLN A 424 20.33 -17.75 -36.67
C GLN A 424 20.97 -18.91 -37.46
N TYR A 425 21.87 -19.68 -36.83
CA TYR A 425 22.65 -20.70 -37.54
C TYR A 425 21.89 -22.02 -37.76
N ASN A 426 20.95 -22.41 -36.88
CA ASN A 426 20.18 -23.64 -37.05
C ASN A 426 18.89 -23.72 -36.18
N PRO A 427 17.69 -23.41 -36.72
CA PRO A 427 16.45 -23.30 -35.94
C PRO A 427 15.95 -24.60 -35.29
N ASN A 428 16.52 -25.75 -35.66
CA ASN A 428 16.13 -27.08 -35.16
C ASN A 428 17.06 -27.63 -34.05
N LYS A 429 18.02 -26.83 -33.55
CA LYS A 429 18.93 -27.22 -32.46
C LYS A 429 18.57 -26.48 -31.17
N THR A 430 18.82 -27.13 -30.03
CA THR A 430 18.81 -26.46 -28.73
C THR A 430 19.98 -25.48 -28.68
N HIS A 431 19.68 -24.18 -28.62
CA HIS A 431 20.67 -23.12 -28.50
C HIS A 431 21.05 -22.89 -27.04
N GLU A 432 22.32 -22.59 -26.78
CA GLU A 432 22.76 -22.12 -25.47
C GLU A 432 22.05 -20.81 -25.12
N THR A 433 21.39 -20.79 -23.97
CA THR A 433 20.68 -19.61 -23.47
C THR A 433 21.31 -19.16 -22.16
N ILE A 434 21.84 -17.94 -22.15
CA ILE A 434 22.43 -17.32 -20.98
C ILE A 434 21.38 -16.38 -20.37
N LYS A 435 20.99 -16.62 -19.11
CA LYS A 435 20.17 -15.68 -18.34
C LYS A 435 21.11 -14.67 -17.69
N THR A 436 20.90 -13.39 -17.99
CA THR A 436 21.68 -12.29 -17.41
C THR A 436 21.13 -11.87 -16.04
N PRO A 437 21.94 -11.20 -15.19
CA PRO A 437 21.45 -10.49 -14.02
C PRO A 437 20.39 -9.45 -14.40
N SER A 438 19.55 -9.07 -13.43
CA SER A 438 18.51 -8.08 -13.66
C SER A 438 19.03 -6.65 -13.52
N ALA A 439 18.51 -5.73 -14.34
CA ALA A 439 18.79 -4.30 -14.28
C ALA A 439 17.68 -3.56 -13.54
N LEU A 440 18.03 -2.67 -12.62
CA LEU A 440 17.09 -1.75 -11.98
C LEU A 440 16.77 -0.57 -12.90
N ASN A 441 17.77 0.02 -13.55
CA ASN A 441 17.60 1.16 -14.43
C ASN A 441 17.43 0.71 -15.88
N GLU A 442 18.49 0.23 -16.51
CA GLU A 442 18.48 -0.09 -17.92
C GLU A 442 19.46 -1.18 -18.35
N MET A 443 19.16 -1.77 -19.50
CA MET A 443 20.09 -2.56 -20.28
C MET A 443 20.38 -1.85 -21.59
N VAL A 444 21.66 -1.67 -21.89
CA VAL A 444 22.13 -0.93 -23.07
C VAL A 444 22.87 -1.89 -23.98
N VAL A 445 22.48 -1.94 -25.25
CA VAL A 445 23.26 -2.61 -26.29
C VAL A 445 23.98 -1.54 -27.10
N ILE A 446 25.31 -1.47 -27.00
CA ILE A 446 26.14 -0.43 -27.62
C ILE A 446 27.29 -1.04 -28.43
N THR A 447 27.80 -0.30 -29.40
CA THR A 447 29.00 -0.71 -30.16
C THR A 447 30.22 -0.90 -29.25
N LYS A 448 30.98 -1.99 -29.46
CA LYS A 448 32.32 -2.17 -28.85
C LYS A 448 33.37 -1.25 -29.50
N ASN A 449 33.10 -0.78 -30.71
CA ASN A 449 34.02 0.04 -31.50
C ASN A 449 33.54 1.50 -31.52
N PRO A 450 34.32 2.45 -30.98
CA PRO A 450 33.98 3.87 -31.05
C PRO A 450 33.69 4.34 -32.48
N ALA A 451 32.73 5.28 -32.62
CA ALA A 451 32.30 5.88 -33.89
C ALA A 451 31.78 4.89 -34.96
N LYS A 452 31.28 3.70 -34.55
CA LYS A 452 30.64 2.74 -35.45
C LYS A 452 29.19 2.47 -35.06
N ILE A 453 28.28 2.78 -35.98
CA ILE A 453 26.85 2.47 -35.86
C ILE A 453 26.60 0.95 -35.93
N LEU A 454 25.66 0.49 -35.11
CA LEU A 454 25.04 -0.85 -35.12
C LEU A 454 23.69 -0.82 -35.85
N GLU A 455 23.25 -2.00 -36.31
CA GLU A 455 21.94 -2.18 -36.93
C GLU A 455 21.19 -3.31 -36.22
N PHE A 456 19.99 -3.00 -35.74
CA PHE A 456 19.14 -3.88 -34.95
C PHE A 456 17.77 -4.05 -35.60
N ASP A 457 17.25 -5.27 -35.58
CA ASP A 457 15.82 -5.51 -35.74
C ASP A 457 15.18 -5.56 -34.34
N VAL A 458 14.22 -4.66 -34.10
CA VAL A 458 13.46 -4.56 -32.86
C VAL A 458 12.10 -5.20 -33.05
N TYR A 459 11.84 -6.29 -32.33
CA TYR A 459 10.55 -6.96 -32.31
C TYR A 459 9.87 -6.78 -30.96
N ILE A 460 8.55 -6.60 -30.98
CA ILE A 460 7.70 -6.59 -29.79
C ILE A 460 6.64 -7.67 -29.98
N ASN A 461 6.62 -8.67 -29.08
CA ASN A 461 5.75 -9.85 -29.19
C ASN A 461 5.80 -10.46 -30.61
N ASP A 462 7.01 -10.67 -31.11
CA ASP A 462 7.32 -11.23 -32.43
C ASP A 462 6.91 -10.40 -33.66
N THR A 463 6.33 -9.21 -33.47
CA THR A 463 6.07 -8.25 -34.54
C THR A 463 7.28 -7.34 -34.74
N LEU A 464 7.81 -7.24 -35.97
CA LEU A 464 8.88 -6.30 -36.29
C LEU A 464 8.35 -4.86 -36.20
N VAL A 465 8.88 -4.07 -35.28
CA VAL A 465 8.43 -2.69 -35.04
C VAL A 465 9.34 -1.67 -35.72
N GLU A 466 10.66 -1.83 -35.57
CA GLU A 466 11.61 -0.90 -36.17
C GLU A 466 12.92 -1.60 -36.54
N ASN A 467 13.53 -1.14 -37.63
CA ASN A 467 14.93 -1.43 -37.97
C ASN A 467 15.75 -0.21 -37.53
N VAL A 468 16.52 -0.35 -36.46
CA VAL A 468 17.23 0.77 -35.82
C VAL A 468 18.70 0.77 -36.27
N ARG A 469 19.15 1.90 -36.82
CA ARG A 469 20.57 2.19 -37.07
C ARG A 469 21.01 3.30 -36.13
N ALA A 470 21.80 2.97 -35.11
CA ALA A 470 22.15 3.84 -34.00
C ALA A 470 23.50 3.45 -33.39
N ASP A 471 24.08 4.29 -32.53
CA ASP A 471 25.28 3.92 -31.75
C ASP A 471 24.97 2.80 -30.75
N GLY A 472 23.71 2.72 -30.35
CA GLY A 472 23.16 1.66 -29.51
C GLY A 472 21.66 1.82 -29.29
N ILE A 473 21.12 0.99 -28.42
CA ILE A 473 19.72 1.03 -28.01
C ILE A 473 19.62 0.71 -26.51
N ILE A 474 18.77 1.45 -25.82
CA ILE A 474 18.52 1.34 -24.37
C ILE A 474 17.14 0.72 -24.20
N ILE A 475 17.06 -0.33 -23.39
CA ILE A 475 15.81 -0.84 -22.83
C ILE A 475 15.81 -0.47 -21.35
N SER A 476 14.93 0.45 -20.96
CA SER A 476 14.88 1.02 -19.62
C SER A 476 13.60 0.64 -18.90
N THR A 477 13.71 0.45 -17.59
CA THR A 477 12.58 0.44 -16.66
C THR A 477 12.06 1.87 -16.45
N PRO A 478 10.91 2.05 -15.76
CA PRO A 478 10.47 3.38 -15.33
C PRO A 478 11.47 4.07 -14.41
N THR A 479 12.18 3.31 -13.56
CA THR A 479 13.24 3.83 -12.68
C THR A 479 14.39 4.42 -13.50
N GLY A 480 14.85 3.69 -14.53
CA GLY A 480 15.91 4.14 -15.44
C GLY A 480 15.51 5.27 -16.40
N SER A 481 14.23 5.64 -16.45
CA SER A 481 13.73 6.74 -17.29
C SER A 481 14.40 8.09 -17.01
N THR A 482 14.97 8.23 -15.81
CA THR A 482 15.67 9.42 -15.33
C THR A 482 17.21 9.29 -15.39
N ALA A 483 17.71 8.15 -15.87
CA ALA A 483 19.12 7.83 -16.01
C ALA A 483 19.57 7.98 -17.47
N TYR A 484 20.15 6.93 -18.07
CA TYR A 484 20.72 7.05 -19.41
C TYR A 484 19.64 7.22 -20.49
N SER A 485 18.45 6.63 -20.27
CA SER A 485 17.30 6.81 -21.17
C SER A 485 16.91 8.28 -21.33
N LEU A 486 16.92 9.07 -20.24
CA LEU A 486 16.65 10.52 -20.29
C LEU A 486 17.63 11.24 -21.22
N SER A 487 18.92 10.91 -21.11
CA SER A 487 19.98 11.52 -21.93
C SER A 487 19.85 11.14 -23.40
N ALA A 488 19.29 9.97 -23.71
CA ALA A 488 18.95 9.55 -25.07
C ALA A 488 17.60 10.11 -25.58
N GLY A 489 16.98 11.04 -24.83
CA GLY A 489 15.71 11.69 -25.19
C GLY A 489 14.45 10.90 -24.79
N GLY A 490 14.60 9.85 -23.98
CA GLY A 490 13.48 9.09 -23.41
C GLY A 490 12.58 9.94 -22.50
N PRO A 491 11.28 9.62 -22.39
CA PRO A 491 10.38 10.32 -21.49
C PRO A 491 10.69 9.98 -20.03
N ILE A 492 10.41 10.93 -19.14
CA ILE A 492 10.38 10.68 -17.70
C ILE A 492 9.11 9.91 -17.38
N VAL A 493 9.25 8.80 -16.66
CA VAL A 493 8.13 7.95 -16.26
C VAL A 493 8.15 7.74 -14.75
N GLU A 494 6.99 7.85 -14.11
CA GLU A 494 6.86 7.58 -12.68
C GLU A 494 7.17 6.10 -12.37
N PRO A 495 7.92 5.78 -11.29
CA PRO A 495 8.32 4.41 -10.96
C PRO A 495 7.19 3.39 -10.83
N SER A 496 5.96 3.84 -10.55
CA SER A 496 4.77 3.00 -10.38
C SER A 496 4.14 2.52 -11.69
N VAL A 497 4.48 3.13 -12.84
CA VAL A 497 3.91 2.78 -14.15
C VAL A 497 4.56 1.50 -14.67
N ASP A 498 3.77 0.48 -15.02
CA ASP A 498 4.31 -0.82 -15.46
C ASP A 498 4.64 -0.86 -16.97
N CYS A 499 5.76 -0.25 -17.35
CA CYS A 499 6.19 -0.16 -18.75
C CYS A 499 7.71 -0.38 -18.96
N PHE A 500 8.11 -0.58 -20.21
CA PHE A 500 9.49 -0.40 -20.67
C PHE A 500 9.59 0.77 -21.62
N ILE A 501 10.79 1.38 -21.65
CA ILE A 501 11.15 2.46 -22.57
C ILE A 501 12.26 1.93 -23.48
N ILE A 502 12.05 2.02 -24.80
CA ILE A 502 13.02 1.68 -25.81
C ILE A 502 13.58 3.00 -26.38
N SER A 503 14.83 3.33 -26.08
CA SER A 503 15.46 4.59 -26.51
C SER A 503 16.67 4.31 -27.41
N PRO A 504 16.63 4.64 -28.72
CA PRO A 504 17.82 4.55 -29.57
C PRO A 504 18.83 5.65 -29.21
N ILE A 505 20.13 5.33 -29.25
CA ILE A 505 21.22 6.29 -28.97
C ILE A 505 21.70 6.88 -30.28
N CYS A 506 21.47 8.18 -30.49
CA CYS A 506 21.87 8.89 -31.72
C CYS A 506 21.45 8.16 -33.01
N PRO A 507 20.14 7.87 -33.21
CA PRO A 507 19.67 7.14 -34.39
C PRO A 507 19.92 7.93 -35.69
N PHE A 508 20.34 7.22 -36.73
CA PHE A 508 20.50 7.80 -38.08
C PHE A 508 19.16 8.27 -38.67
N LYS A 509 18.06 7.59 -38.34
CA LYS A 509 16.71 7.94 -38.80
C LYS A 509 16.15 9.07 -37.93
N LEU A 510 16.01 10.27 -38.50
CA LEU A 510 15.51 11.46 -37.80
C LEU A 510 14.09 11.31 -37.22
N SER A 511 13.28 10.39 -37.74
CA SER A 511 11.94 10.10 -37.23
C SER A 511 11.92 9.06 -36.10
N SER A 512 13.07 8.47 -35.75
CA SER A 512 13.14 7.49 -34.66
C SER A 512 12.92 8.21 -33.33
N ARG A 513 12.04 7.67 -32.50
CA ARG A 513 11.61 8.24 -31.22
C ARG A 513 11.61 7.15 -30.16
N PRO A 514 11.85 7.50 -28.89
CA PRO A 514 11.67 6.54 -27.82
C PRO A 514 10.24 5.99 -27.77
N LEU A 515 10.13 4.68 -27.57
CA LEU A 515 8.84 3.99 -27.51
C LEU A 515 8.57 3.51 -26.09
N VAL A 516 7.38 3.79 -25.57
CA VAL A 516 6.90 3.25 -24.29
C VAL A 516 5.97 2.07 -24.58
N VAL A 517 6.26 0.92 -23.98
CA VAL A 517 5.49 -0.31 -24.17
C VAL A 517 5.12 -0.94 -22.83
N SER A 518 4.06 -1.73 -22.79
CA SER A 518 3.69 -2.49 -21.58
C SER A 518 4.86 -3.37 -21.11
N ALA A 519 5.12 -3.43 -19.80
CA ALA A 519 6.14 -4.30 -19.22
C ALA A 519 5.82 -5.79 -19.38
N SER A 520 4.58 -6.14 -19.75
CA SER A 520 4.19 -7.51 -20.10
C SER A 520 4.73 -7.98 -21.46
N ASN A 521 5.22 -7.06 -22.29
CA ASN A 521 5.71 -7.38 -23.63
C ASN A 521 7.12 -7.95 -23.59
N LYS A 522 7.40 -8.85 -24.54
CA LYS A 522 8.76 -9.33 -24.81
C LYS A 522 9.38 -8.50 -25.92
N ILE A 523 10.51 -7.86 -25.63
CA ILE A 523 11.27 -7.08 -26.59
C ILE A 523 12.42 -7.95 -27.08
N LYS A 524 12.51 -8.18 -28.38
CA LYS A 524 13.55 -9.02 -28.98
C LYS A 524 14.42 -8.18 -29.90
N LEU A 525 15.74 -8.23 -29.70
CA LEU A 525 16.74 -7.57 -30.52
C LEU A 525 17.56 -8.59 -31.28
N ARG A 526 17.74 -8.37 -32.59
CA ARG A 526 18.67 -9.13 -33.44
C ARG A 526 19.67 -8.19 -34.08
N LEU A 527 20.95 -8.53 -34.01
CA LEU A 527 22.01 -7.76 -34.65
C LEU A 527 22.12 -8.18 -36.13
N LYS A 528 22.26 -7.20 -37.04
CA LYS A 528 22.42 -7.47 -38.48
C LYS A 528 23.88 -7.44 -38.95
N LEU A 529 24.72 -6.64 -38.31
CA LEU A 529 26.11 -6.43 -38.73
C LEU A 529 27.08 -7.33 -37.94
N GLU A 530 28.20 -7.70 -38.57
CA GLU A 530 29.28 -8.53 -37.95
C GLU A 530 30.08 -7.82 -36.86
N LYS A 531 29.69 -6.60 -36.48
CA LYS A 531 30.39 -5.84 -35.45
C LYS A 531 29.97 -6.35 -34.07
N PRO A 532 30.91 -6.66 -33.16
CA PRO A 532 30.55 -7.03 -31.80
C PRO A 532 29.90 -5.84 -31.08
N ALA A 533 28.86 -6.14 -30.31
CA ALA A 533 28.23 -5.20 -29.40
C ALA A 533 28.51 -5.60 -27.94
N LEU A 534 28.31 -4.66 -27.03
CA LEU A 534 28.37 -4.88 -25.60
C LEU A 534 26.97 -4.74 -25.03
N LEU A 535 26.59 -5.68 -24.17
CA LEU A 535 25.46 -5.53 -23.27
C LEU A 535 25.97 -4.96 -21.94
N VAL A 536 25.49 -3.77 -21.62
CA VAL A 536 25.77 -3.05 -20.38
C VAL A 536 24.53 -3.11 -19.50
N ILE A 537 24.69 -3.55 -18.26
CA ILE A 537 23.60 -3.71 -17.29
C ILE A 537 23.87 -2.74 -16.16
N ASP A 538 22.98 -1.76 -15.96
CA ASP A 538 23.12 -0.70 -14.94
C ASP A 538 24.52 -0.04 -14.91
N GLY A 539 25.07 0.23 -16.10
CA GLY A 539 26.39 0.86 -16.27
C GLY A 539 27.61 -0.07 -16.14
N SER A 540 27.42 -1.36 -15.85
CA SER A 540 28.49 -2.37 -15.84
C SER A 540 28.48 -3.17 -17.14
N VAL A 541 29.61 -3.24 -17.85
CA VAL A 541 29.75 -4.09 -19.05
C VAL A 541 29.77 -5.56 -18.61
N GLU A 542 28.84 -6.37 -19.07
CA GLU A 542 28.72 -7.76 -18.60
C GLU A 542 28.88 -8.80 -19.71
N TYR A 543 28.44 -8.52 -20.94
CA TYR A 543 28.45 -9.52 -22.02
C TYR A 543 28.85 -8.93 -23.38
N GLU A 544 29.61 -9.71 -24.16
CA GLU A 544 29.84 -9.47 -25.58
C GLU A 544 28.78 -10.21 -26.42
N ILE A 545 28.22 -9.49 -27.38
CA ILE A 545 27.10 -9.91 -28.21
C ILE A 545 27.56 -10.01 -29.66
N GLY A 546 27.38 -11.20 -30.23
CA GLY A 546 27.68 -11.49 -31.64
C GLY A 546 26.50 -11.23 -32.57
N LYS A 547 26.75 -11.28 -33.88
CA LYS A 547 25.75 -11.11 -34.94
C LYS A 547 24.60 -12.12 -34.86
N ASP A 548 24.93 -13.39 -34.60
CA ASP A 548 23.94 -14.47 -34.59
C ASP A 548 23.25 -14.64 -33.23
N ASP A 549 23.57 -13.79 -32.26
CA ASP A 549 22.94 -13.78 -30.95
C ASP A 549 21.58 -13.07 -31.01
N CYS A 550 20.64 -13.55 -30.20
CA CYS A 550 19.32 -12.95 -30.05
C CYS A 550 19.12 -12.56 -28.58
N LEU A 551 18.78 -11.30 -28.33
CA LEU A 551 18.51 -10.79 -26.99
C LEU A 551 17.01 -10.69 -26.79
N ILE A 552 16.51 -11.28 -25.71
CA ILE A 552 15.10 -11.19 -25.33
C ILE A 552 15.03 -10.50 -23.98
N PHE A 553 14.45 -9.32 -23.95
CA PHE A 553 14.22 -8.52 -22.77
C PHE A 553 12.78 -8.71 -22.28
N GLU A 554 12.64 -8.95 -20.99
CA GLU A 554 11.36 -9.16 -20.33
C GLU A 554 11.43 -8.69 -18.87
N LYS A 555 10.26 -8.47 -18.27
CA LYS A 555 10.15 -8.11 -16.85
C LYS A 555 10.76 -9.21 -16.00
N SER A 556 11.62 -8.81 -15.06
CA SER A 556 12.15 -9.74 -14.07
C SER A 556 11.05 -10.18 -13.12
N ASP A 557 11.11 -11.43 -12.66
CA ASP A 557 10.28 -11.90 -11.54
C ASP A 557 10.71 -11.26 -10.21
N ASP A 558 11.95 -10.73 -10.17
CA ASP A 558 12.52 -10.04 -9.02
C ASP A 558 12.26 -8.53 -9.05
N TYR A 559 12.23 -7.94 -7.86
CA TYR A 559 11.99 -6.51 -7.66
C TYR A 559 13.05 -5.90 -6.75
N ALA A 560 13.31 -4.61 -6.91
CA ALA A 560 14.01 -3.84 -5.88
C ALA A 560 13.00 -3.27 -4.89
N TYR A 561 13.32 -3.32 -3.61
CA TYR A 561 12.51 -2.78 -2.53
C TYR A 561 13.23 -1.58 -1.93
N PHE A 562 12.57 -0.43 -1.86
CA PHE A 562 13.12 0.79 -1.27
C PHE A 562 12.30 1.18 -0.05
N VAL A 563 12.96 1.59 1.04
CA VAL A 563 12.27 2.31 2.11
C VAL A 563 11.85 3.66 1.54
N LYS A 564 10.54 3.88 1.45
CA LYS A 564 9.96 5.01 0.74
C LYS A 564 10.25 6.33 1.47
N GLY A 565 10.87 7.27 0.76
CA GLY A 565 11.13 8.62 1.24
C GLY A 565 10.18 9.64 0.62
N LYS A 566 10.73 10.71 0.06
CA LYS A 566 9.99 11.82 -0.55
C LYS A 566 9.29 11.38 -1.85
N SER A 567 8.26 12.13 -2.26
CA SER A 567 7.50 11.80 -3.47
C SER A 567 8.38 11.88 -4.72
N PHE A 568 7.98 11.15 -5.77
CA PHE A 568 8.68 11.19 -7.07
C PHE A 568 8.75 12.61 -7.65
N TYR A 569 7.68 13.40 -7.50
CA TYR A 569 7.62 14.78 -8.00
C TYR A 569 8.53 15.73 -7.24
N ASP A 570 8.69 15.56 -5.92
CA ASP A 570 9.67 16.34 -5.15
C ASP A 570 11.10 16.01 -5.61
N LYS A 571 11.38 14.74 -5.94
CA LYS A 571 12.66 14.32 -6.50
C LYS A 571 12.90 14.93 -7.89
N LEU A 572 11.89 14.94 -8.75
CA LEU A 572 11.97 15.56 -10.08
C LEU A 572 12.28 17.05 -10.02
N ASP A 573 11.50 17.79 -9.21
CA ASP A 573 11.67 19.23 -9.05
C ASP A 573 13.10 19.57 -8.59
N ARG A 574 13.58 18.82 -7.61
CA ARG A 574 14.93 18.96 -7.07
C ARG A 574 16.03 18.62 -8.07
N CYS A 575 15.85 17.57 -8.88
CA CYS A 575 16.85 17.13 -9.86
C CYS A 575 16.90 18.01 -11.11
N LEU A 576 15.75 18.51 -11.56
CA LEU A 576 15.59 19.15 -12.87
C LEU A 576 15.19 20.63 -12.79
N GLY A 577 14.85 21.15 -11.62
CA GLY A 577 14.42 22.53 -11.41
C GLY A 577 13.10 22.85 -12.11
N LEU A 578 12.06 22.04 -11.87
CA LEU A 578 10.77 22.19 -12.56
C LEU A 578 9.86 23.27 -11.94
N LYS A 579 10.19 23.81 -10.77
CA LYS A 579 9.51 24.93 -10.09
C LYS A 579 10.37 26.17 -9.95
#